data_AF-A0A2N3FAQ8-F1
#
_entry.id   AF-A0A2N3FAQ8-F1
#
_cell.length_a   1.000
_cell.length_b   1.000
_cell.length_c   1.000
_cell.angle_alpha   90.00
_cell.angle_beta   90.00
_cell.angle_gamma   90.00
#
_symmetry.space_group_name_H-M   'P 1'
#
loop_
_entity.id
_entity.type
_entity.pdbx_description
1 polymer ?
#
loop_
_entity_poly.entity_id
_entity_poly.type
_entity_poly.pdbx_seq_one_letter_code
_entity_poly.pdbx_strand_id
1 'polypeptide(L)'
;PDGWTMPVCEIATKVGDAYRYFWEPQGEGEGFGFDGVLLESAPPRRAVTTEHMTGTDYPSTTNEMTLTPVTGGTLLSIVITYPSAEVRDMVLATGMTDGMEMSYARLEAEVLGGA
;
A
#
# COMPACT_ATOMS: atom_id res chain seq x y z
N PRO A 1 -3.62 -5.12 10.52
CA PRO A 1 -3.54 -6.51 11.04
C PRO A 1 -4.22 -6.62 12.40
N ASP A 2 -4.56 -7.82 12.87
CA ASP A 2 -5.01 -8.02 14.24
C ASP A 2 -3.92 -7.57 15.23
N GLY A 3 -4.33 -6.92 16.32
CA GLY A 3 -3.39 -6.34 17.28
C GLY A 3 -2.70 -5.06 16.80
N TRP A 4 -3.10 -4.49 15.66
CA TRP A 4 -2.60 -3.20 15.13
C TRP A 4 -3.76 -2.25 14.82
N THR A 5 -3.54 -0.96 15.04
CA THR A 5 -4.43 0.12 14.57
C THR A 5 -3.74 0.90 13.44
N MET A 6 -4.52 1.70 12.72
CA MET A 6 -4.00 2.65 11.73
C MET A 6 -4.45 4.07 12.13
N PRO A 7 -3.80 4.69 13.14
CA PRO A 7 -4.23 5.99 13.68
C PRO A 7 -4.06 7.14 12.67
N VAL A 8 -3.19 7.00 11.67
CA VAL A 8 -3.07 7.97 10.58
C VAL A 8 -3.49 7.30 9.28
N CYS A 9 -4.52 7.86 8.64
CA CYS A 9 -5.01 7.45 7.33
C CYS A 9 -5.39 8.70 6.53
N GLU A 10 -4.37 9.36 5.97
CA GLU A 10 -4.52 10.53 5.13
C GLU A 10 -4.38 10.09 3.66
N ILE A 11 -5.42 10.31 2.86
CA ILE A 11 -5.47 9.86 1.47
C ILE A 11 -5.22 11.03 0.50
N ALA A 12 -4.50 10.76 -0.58
CA ALA A 12 -4.36 11.68 -1.71
C ALA A 12 -5.55 11.53 -2.66
N THR A 13 -6.16 12.64 -3.08
CA THR A 13 -7.37 12.62 -3.94
C THR A 13 -7.16 13.24 -5.31
N LYS A 14 -6.14 14.09 -5.44
CA LYS A 14 -5.73 14.77 -6.68
C LYS A 14 -4.26 14.52 -6.94
N VAL A 15 -3.89 14.53 -8.21
CA VAL A 15 -2.48 14.43 -8.61
C VAL A 15 -1.70 15.59 -7.96
N GLY A 16 -0.57 15.25 -7.34
CA GLY A 16 0.26 16.14 -6.54
C GLY A 16 -0.09 16.17 -5.06
N ASP A 17 -1.23 15.61 -4.63
CA ASP A 17 -1.55 15.48 -3.21
C ASP A 17 -0.59 14.48 -2.54
N ALA A 18 -0.16 14.81 -1.31
CA ALA A 18 0.52 13.88 -0.45
C ALA A 18 -0.48 12.96 0.27
N TYR A 19 -0.03 11.75 0.62
CA TYR A 19 -0.74 10.83 1.50
C TYR A 19 0.16 10.42 2.66
N ARG A 20 -0.45 9.94 3.75
CA ARG A 20 0.27 9.39 4.89
C ARG A 20 -0.52 8.29 5.57
N TYR A 21 0.15 7.17 5.81
CA TYR A 21 -0.36 6.05 6.58
C TYR A 21 0.58 5.74 7.74
N PHE A 22 0.03 5.45 8.91
CA PHE A 22 0.82 5.01 10.06
C PHE A 22 0.08 3.91 10.80
N TRP A 23 0.80 2.84 11.12
CA TRP A 23 0.32 1.72 11.90
C TRP A 23 1.01 1.68 13.24
N GLU A 24 0.23 1.37 14.28
CA GLU A 24 0.72 1.28 15.65
C GLU A 24 0.28 -0.06 16.26
N PRO A 25 1.18 -0.80 16.93
CA PRO A 25 0.80 -2.01 17.64
C PRO A 25 -0.03 -1.65 18.88
N GLN A 26 -1.03 -2.46 19.20
CA GLN A 26 -1.81 -2.31 20.44
C GLN A 26 -1.08 -2.84 21.69
N GLY A 27 0.12 -3.41 21.51
CA GLY A 27 0.97 -3.96 22.55
C GLY A 27 2.40 -3.44 22.44
N GLU A 28 3.38 -4.26 22.79
CA GLU A 28 4.79 -3.91 22.66
C GLU A 28 5.25 -3.92 21.20
N GLY A 29 6.12 -2.98 20.84
CA GLY A 29 6.67 -2.84 19.49
C GLY A 29 6.75 -1.38 19.05
N GLU A 30 7.40 -1.15 17.90
CA GLU A 30 7.46 0.16 17.27
C GLU A 30 6.47 0.23 16.10
N GLY A 31 5.79 1.37 15.98
CA GLY A 31 4.94 1.66 14.82
C GLY A 31 5.78 1.93 13.57
N PHE A 32 5.13 1.87 12.41
CA PHE A 32 5.75 2.21 11.13
C PHE A 32 4.75 2.90 10.23
N GLY A 33 5.23 3.62 9.23
CA GLY A 33 4.36 4.34 8.31
C GLY A 33 4.95 4.51 6.92
N PHE A 34 4.07 4.90 6.02
CA PHE A 34 4.42 5.27 4.66
C PHE A 34 3.89 6.67 4.33
N ASP A 35 4.68 7.45 3.62
CA ASP A 35 4.27 8.70 2.99
C ASP A 35 4.62 8.70 1.50
N GLY A 36 3.92 9.52 0.75
CA GLY A 36 4.13 9.61 -0.69
C GLY A 36 3.20 10.61 -1.36
N VAL A 37 3.25 10.64 -2.69
CA VAL A 37 2.50 11.58 -3.54
C VAL A 37 1.74 10.81 -4.61
N LEU A 38 0.51 11.23 -4.90
CA LEU A 38 -0.26 10.74 -6.03
C LEU A 38 0.27 11.34 -7.34
N LEU A 39 0.88 10.51 -8.19
CA LEU A 39 1.50 10.90 -9.44
C LEU A 39 0.51 10.87 -10.62
N GLU A 40 -0.35 9.85 -10.66
CA GLU A 40 -1.37 9.70 -11.69
C GLU A 40 -2.68 9.20 -11.09
N SER A 41 -3.81 9.65 -11.64
CA SER A 41 -5.13 9.17 -11.26
C SER A 41 -6.03 9.08 -12.48
N ALA A 42 -6.54 7.88 -12.77
CA ALA A 42 -7.55 7.62 -13.79
C ALA A 42 -8.67 6.74 -13.21
N PRO A 43 -9.54 7.29 -12.35
CA PRO A 43 -10.56 6.51 -11.65
C PRO A 43 -11.58 5.88 -12.61
N PRO A 44 -12.09 4.66 -12.32
CA PRO A 44 -11.69 3.79 -11.21
C PRO A 44 -10.55 2.82 -11.58
N ARG A 45 -9.83 3.02 -12.69
CA ARG A 45 -9.04 1.97 -13.33
C ARG A 45 -7.56 1.96 -12.95
N ARG A 46 -7.00 3.11 -12.58
CA ARG A 46 -5.55 3.24 -12.33
C ARG A 46 -5.22 4.35 -11.35
N ALA A 47 -4.20 4.11 -10.53
CA ALA A 47 -3.52 5.13 -9.73
C ALA A 47 -2.02 4.83 -9.70
N VAL A 48 -1.19 5.87 -9.70
CA VAL A 48 0.27 5.75 -9.53
C VAL A 48 0.69 6.62 -8.36
N THR A 49 1.42 6.06 -7.40
CA THR A 49 1.93 6.78 -6.24
C THR A 49 3.42 6.57 -6.06
N THR A 50 4.12 7.53 -5.45
CA THR A 50 5.38 7.19 -4.76
C THR A 50 5.06 6.54 -3.44
N GLU A 51 5.98 5.76 -2.87
CA GLU A 51 5.86 5.26 -1.50
C GLU A 51 7.22 5.29 -0.82
N HIS A 52 7.27 5.84 0.39
CA HIS A 52 8.48 6.04 1.17
C HIS A 52 8.23 5.68 2.62
N MET A 53 9.20 5.02 3.26
CA MET A 53 9.10 4.67 4.67
C MET A 53 9.30 5.91 5.54
N THR A 54 8.25 6.34 6.22
CA THR A 54 8.23 7.59 7.00
C THR A 54 9.37 7.62 8.02
N GLY A 55 10.08 8.75 8.07
CA GLY A 55 11.15 8.98 9.05
C GLY A 55 12.48 8.30 8.72
N THR A 56 12.65 7.79 7.50
CA THR A 56 13.92 7.25 7.00
C THR A 56 14.50 8.14 5.90
N ASP A 57 15.78 7.95 5.59
CA ASP A 57 16.42 8.52 4.40
C ASP A 57 16.43 7.50 3.23
N TYR A 58 15.55 6.49 3.30
CA TYR A 58 15.50 5.46 2.27
C TYR A 58 14.92 5.99 0.97
N PRO A 59 15.34 5.46 -0.19
CA PRO A 59 14.75 5.84 -1.47
C PRO A 59 13.29 5.39 -1.55
N SER A 60 12.44 6.21 -2.19
CA SER A 60 11.05 5.86 -2.48
C SER A 60 10.94 4.81 -3.59
N THR A 61 9.83 4.08 -3.60
CA THR A 61 9.37 3.28 -4.74
C THR A 61 8.35 4.05 -5.57
N THR A 62 8.05 3.56 -6.78
CA THR A 62 6.87 3.95 -7.55
C THR A 62 5.93 2.76 -7.68
N ASN A 63 4.68 2.95 -7.27
CA ASN A 63 3.67 1.92 -7.17
C ASN A 63 2.58 2.20 -8.22
N GLU A 64 2.42 1.31 -9.20
CA GLU A 64 1.40 1.42 -10.24
C GLU A 64 0.28 0.41 -9.99
N MET A 65 -0.88 0.89 -9.53
CA MET A 65 -2.06 0.07 -9.32
C MET A 65 -2.99 0.14 -10.53
N THR A 66 -3.48 -1.01 -10.98
CA THR A 66 -4.55 -1.13 -11.97
C THR A 66 -5.66 -2.03 -11.48
N LEU A 67 -6.89 -1.68 -11.86
CA LEU A 67 -8.10 -2.44 -11.57
C LEU A 67 -8.74 -2.84 -12.91
N THR A 68 -8.72 -4.14 -13.20
CA THR A 68 -9.22 -4.71 -14.46
C THR A 68 -10.44 -5.57 -14.19
N PRO A 69 -11.61 -5.27 -14.78
CA PRO A 69 -12.77 -6.14 -14.68
C PRO A 69 -12.47 -7.53 -15.28
N VAL A 70 -12.84 -8.58 -14.56
CA VAL A 70 -12.73 -9.97 -15.01
C VAL A 70 -14.03 -10.70 -14.72
N THR A 71 -14.25 -11.86 -15.33
CA THR A 71 -15.38 -12.71 -14.95
C THR A 71 -15.26 -13.09 -13.48
N GLY A 72 -16.26 -12.75 -12.67
CA GLY A 72 -16.28 -13.05 -11.25
C GLY A 72 -15.66 -11.99 -10.33
N GLY A 73 -15.16 -10.86 -10.85
CA GLY A 73 -14.69 -9.77 -9.98
C GLY A 73 -13.76 -8.76 -10.65
N THR A 74 -12.79 -8.27 -9.88
CA THR A 74 -11.78 -7.31 -10.33
C THR A 74 -10.40 -7.89 -10.10
N LEU A 75 -9.57 -7.93 -11.15
CA LEU A 75 -8.14 -8.17 -11.01
C LEU A 75 -7.46 -6.87 -10.60
N LEU A 76 -6.94 -6.85 -9.37
CA LEU A 76 -6.04 -5.80 -8.89
C LEU A 76 -4.60 -6.22 -9.22
N SER A 77 -3.86 -5.36 -9.92
CA SER A 77 -2.43 -5.56 -10.18
C SER A 77 -1.66 -4.34 -9.71
N ILE A 78 -0.64 -4.58 -8.86
CA ILE A 78 0.30 -3.55 -8.41
C ILE A 78 1.69 -3.92 -8.91
N VAL A 79 2.31 -3.00 -9.63
CA VAL A 79 3.74 -3.09 -10.01
C VAL A 79 4.50 -2.10 -9.15
N ILE A 80 5.43 -2.61 -8.35
CA ILE A 80 6.29 -1.79 -7.47
C ILE A 80 7.68 -1.71 -8.11
N THR A 81 8.07 -0.50 -8.52
CA THR A 81 9.40 -0.23 -9.05
C THR A 81 10.31 0.25 -7.93
N TYR A 82 11.34 -0.55 -7.65
CA TYR A 82 12.38 -0.25 -6.66
C TYR A 82 13.59 0.42 -7.31
N PRO A 83 14.39 1.17 -6.53
CA PRO A 83 15.60 1.84 -7.03
C PRO A 83 16.70 0.87 -7.46
N SER A 84 16.73 -0.35 -6.91
CA SER A 84 17.65 -1.41 -7.33
C SER A 84 17.07 -2.80 -7.05
N ALA A 85 17.65 -3.82 -7.69
CA ALA A 85 17.27 -5.21 -7.46
C ALA A 85 17.58 -5.66 -6.02
N GLU A 86 18.69 -5.19 -5.46
CA GLU A 86 19.10 -5.49 -4.08
C GLU A 86 18.09 -4.93 -3.07
N VAL A 87 17.61 -3.71 -3.27
CA VAL A 87 16.58 -3.11 -2.40
C VAL A 87 15.27 -3.88 -2.49
N ARG A 88 14.84 -4.24 -3.71
CA ARG A 88 13.66 -5.11 -3.90
C ARG A 88 13.81 -6.42 -3.13
N ASP A 89 14.96 -7.08 -3.24
CA ASP A 89 15.17 -8.40 -2.62
C ASP A 89 15.21 -8.31 -1.10
N MET A 90 15.81 -7.25 -0.54
CA MET A 90 15.76 -6.98 0.90
C MET A 90 14.32 -6.77 1.39
N VAL A 91 13.52 -5.99 0.66
CA VAL A 91 12.13 -5.72 1.02
C VAL A 91 11.27 -6.98 0.91
N LEU A 92 11.46 -7.81 -0.12
CA LEU A 92 10.78 -9.11 -0.24
C LEU A 92 11.11 -10.04 0.93
N ALA A 93 12.36 -10.02 1.43
CA ALA A 93 12.77 -10.83 2.56
C ALA A 93 12.10 -10.43 3.90
N THR A 94 11.45 -9.26 3.98
CA THR A 94 10.72 -8.83 5.19
C THR A 94 9.40 -9.56 5.42
N GLY A 95 8.94 -10.35 4.45
CA GLY A 95 7.58 -10.94 4.49
C GLY A 95 6.49 -9.95 4.07
N MET A 96 6.85 -8.85 3.41
CA MET A 96 5.90 -7.85 2.87
C MET A 96 4.74 -8.50 2.10
N THR A 97 5.02 -9.52 1.29
CA THR A 97 3.98 -10.17 0.47
C THR A 97 2.90 -10.82 1.33
N ASP A 98 3.28 -11.42 2.45
CA ASP A 98 2.33 -12.05 3.38
C ASP A 98 1.48 -10.99 4.08
N GLY A 99 2.09 -9.86 4.48
CA GLY A 99 1.38 -8.72 5.06
C GLY A 99 0.40 -8.06 4.07
N MET A 100 0.78 -7.96 2.80
CA MET A 100 -0.11 -7.48 1.73
C MET A 100 -1.30 -8.43 1.52
N GLU A 101 -1.04 -9.74 1.44
CA GLU A 101 -2.09 -10.75 1.28
C GLU A 101 -3.11 -10.70 2.43
N MET A 102 -2.65 -10.61 3.68
CA MET A 102 -3.54 -10.44 4.83
C MET A 102 -4.43 -9.20 4.70
N SER A 103 -3.92 -8.12 4.10
CA SER A 103 -4.67 -6.89 3.89
C SER A 103 -5.75 -7.06 2.81
N TYR A 104 -5.45 -7.79 1.73
CA TYR A 104 -6.43 -8.08 0.68
C TYR A 104 -7.51 -9.07 1.12
N ALA A 105 -7.15 -10.13 1.85
CA ALA A 105 -8.11 -11.04 2.44
C ALA A 105 -9.10 -10.31 3.36
N ARG A 106 -8.62 -9.34 4.14
CA ARG A 106 -9.48 -8.50 4.98
C ARG A 106 -10.36 -7.55 4.15
N LEU A 107 -9.82 -6.94 3.09
CA LEU A 107 -10.62 -6.11 2.17
C LEU A 107 -11.78 -6.94 1.58
N GLU A 108 -11.48 -8.16 1.14
CA GLU A 108 -12.48 -9.06 0.61
C GLU A 108 -13.54 -9.40 1.66
N ALA A 109 -13.14 -9.88 2.85
CA ALA A 109 -14.08 -10.30 3.88
C ALA A 109 -14.95 -9.16 4.43
N GLU A 110 -14.36 -7.99 4.70
CA GLU A 110 -15.01 -6.91 5.47
C GLU A 110 -15.72 -5.88 4.59
N VAL A 111 -15.23 -5.66 3.37
CA VAL A 111 -15.76 -4.60 2.47
C VAL A 111 -16.52 -5.21 1.29
N LEU A 112 -16.03 -6.30 0.72
CA LEU A 112 -16.62 -6.89 -0.49
C LEU A 112 -17.54 -8.09 -0.21
N GLY A 113 -17.33 -8.81 0.90
CA GLY A 113 -18.06 -10.02 1.28
C GLY A 113 -19.51 -9.80 1.71
N GLY A 114 -19.96 -8.54 1.77
CA GLY A 114 -21.34 -8.16 2.04
C GLY A 114 -22.20 -7.89 0.79
N ALA A 115 -21.68 -8.13 -0.42
CA ALA A 115 -22.38 -7.87 -1.69
C ALA A 115 -23.06 -9.12 -2.27
#